data_AF-A0A5N7ZKS6-F1
#
_entry.id   AF-A0A5N7ZKS6-F1
#
_cell.length_a   1.000
_cell.length_b   1.000
_cell.length_c   1.000
_cell.angle_alpha   90.00
_cell.angle_beta   90.00
_cell.angle_gamma   90.00
#
_symmetry.space_group_name_H-M   'P 1'
#
loop_
_entity.id
_entity.type
_entity.pdbx_description
1 polymer ?
#
loop_
_entity_poly.entity_id
_entity_poly.type
_entity_poly.pdbx_seq_one_letter_code
_entity_poly.pdbx_strand_id
1 'polypeptide(L)'
;AQDALAEIQVEGASGGGLVKVTMTCRHDVKRVAIDPSLLGDDKDMLEDLVAAAFNDALRKAEATSQEKMASVTAGMPLPPGMKLPF
;
A
#
# COMPACT_ATOMS: atom_id res chain seq x y z
N ALA A 1 15.81 -4.91 6.82
CA ALA A 1 14.67 -3.98 6.97
C ALA A 1 14.11 -3.57 5.60
N GLN A 2 14.88 -2.90 4.74
CA GLN A 2 14.42 -2.53 3.38
C GLN A 2 14.04 -3.74 2.50
N ASP A 3 14.82 -4.84 2.53
CA ASP A 3 14.50 -6.02 1.70
C ASP A 3 13.20 -6.71 2.13
N ALA A 4 12.88 -6.68 3.42
CA ALA A 4 11.64 -7.27 3.95
C ALA A 4 10.39 -6.48 3.52
N LEU A 5 10.51 -5.18 3.28
CA LEU A 5 9.41 -4.35 2.75
C LEU A 5 9.16 -4.61 1.26
N ALA A 6 10.15 -5.10 0.52
CA ALA A 6 10.03 -5.33 -0.93
C ALA A 6 8.96 -6.37 -1.27
N GLU A 7 8.77 -7.38 -0.41
CA GLU A 7 7.86 -8.50 -0.65
C GLU A 7 6.49 -8.32 0.01
N ILE A 8 6.35 -7.40 0.97
CA ILE A 8 5.09 -7.15 1.65
C ILE A 8 4.13 -6.50 0.66
N GLN A 9 2.98 -7.15 0.47
CA GLN A 9 1.92 -6.68 -0.41
C GLN A 9 0.80 -6.04 0.40
N VAL A 10 0.24 -4.98 -0.17
CA VAL A 10 -0.97 -4.30 0.30
C VAL A 10 -1.99 -4.27 -0.84
N GLU A 11 -3.27 -4.26 -0.48
CA GLU A 11 -4.38 -4.14 -1.43
C GLU A 11 -5.13 -2.83 -1.18
N GLY A 12 -5.04 -1.92 -2.15
CA GLY A 12 -5.90 -0.75 -2.24
C GLY A 12 -7.19 -1.04 -3.00
N ALA A 13 -8.28 -0.35 -2.69
CA ALA A 13 -9.55 -0.54 -3.36
C ALA A 13 -10.35 0.76 -3.50
N SER A 14 -11.25 0.80 -4.47
CA SER A 14 -12.23 1.87 -4.67
C SER A 14 -13.56 1.32 -5.18
N GLY A 15 -14.59 2.17 -5.21
CA GLY A 15 -15.92 1.79 -5.74
C GLY A 15 -16.55 0.60 -5.01
N GLY A 16 -16.30 0.43 -3.72
CA GLY A 16 -16.79 -0.74 -2.97
C GLY A 16 -16.04 -2.04 -3.27
N GLY A 17 -14.84 -1.97 -3.88
CA GLY A 17 -14.03 -3.13 -4.26
C GLY A 17 -14.15 -3.52 -5.73
N LEU A 18 -14.85 -2.71 -6.54
CA LEU A 18 -14.94 -2.90 -7.99
C LEU A 18 -13.60 -2.66 -8.68
N VAL A 19 -12.74 -1.81 -8.12
CA VAL A 19 -11.33 -1.73 -8.52
C VAL A 19 -10.45 -2.06 -7.33
N LYS A 20 -9.47 -2.93 -7.56
CA LYS A 20 -8.46 -3.33 -6.57
C LYS A 20 -7.07 -3.25 -7.17
N VAL A 21 -6.13 -2.72 -6.40
CA VAL A 21 -4.72 -2.59 -6.77
C VAL A 21 -3.89 -3.30 -5.71
N THR A 22 -3.20 -4.36 -6.12
CA THR A 22 -2.20 -5.05 -5.29
C THR A 22 -0.84 -4.45 -5.58
N MET A 23 -0.18 -3.92 -4.55
CA MET A 23 1.11 -3.23 -4.65
C MET A 23 2.04 -3.65 -3.50
N THR A 24 3.35 -3.62 -3.71
CA THR A 24 4.30 -3.83 -2.61
C THR A 24 4.56 -2.55 -1.82
N CYS A 25 5.14 -2.66 -0.63
CA CYS A 25 5.62 -1.50 0.13
C CYS A 25 6.79 -0.75 -0.54
N ARG A 26 7.34 -1.23 -1.68
CA ARG A 26 8.27 -0.48 -2.56
C ARG A 26 7.58 0.23 -3.71
N HIS A 27 6.26 0.25 -3.70
CA HIS A 27 5.40 0.84 -4.73
C HIS A 27 5.43 0.08 -6.07
N ASP A 28 5.84 -1.19 -6.07
CA ASP A 28 5.72 -2.04 -7.25
C ASP A 28 4.30 -2.58 -7.36
N VAL A 29 3.58 -2.19 -8.41
CA VAL A 29 2.24 -2.73 -8.70
C VAL A 29 2.37 -4.15 -9.20
N LYS A 30 1.67 -5.09 -8.55
CA LYS A 30 1.67 -6.51 -8.94
C LYS A 30 0.40 -6.91 -9.68
N ARG A 31 -0.72 -6.29 -9.35
CA ARG A 31 -2.02 -6.60 -9.98
C ARG A 31 -2.95 -5.42 -9.94
N VAL A 32 -3.71 -5.26 -11.01
CA VAL A 32 -4.92 -4.43 -11.05
C VAL A 32 -6.08 -5.35 -11.41
N ALA A 33 -7.13 -5.35 -10.60
CA ALA A 33 -8.36 -6.07 -10.86
C ALA A 33 -9.50 -5.06 -11.00
N ILE A 34 -10.23 -5.15 -12.10
CA ILE A 34 -11.37 -4.29 -12.43
C ILE A 34 -12.56 -5.22 -12.63
N ASP A 35 -13.65 -4.93 -11.93
CA ASP A 35 -14.89 -5.66 -12.09
C ASP A 35 -15.44 -5.47 -13.52
N PRO A 36 -15.90 -6.53 -14.19
CA PRO A 36 -16.41 -6.43 -15.56
C PRO A 36 -17.55 -5.41 -15.75
N SER A 37 -18.32 -5.12 -14.69
CA SER A 37 -19.38 -4.09 -14.72
C SER A 37 -18.87 -2.69 -15.04
N LEU A 38 -17.59 -2.41 -14.79
CA LEU A 38 -16.96 -1.12 -15.07
C LEU A 38 -16.38 -0.99 -16.48
N LEU A 39 -16.39 -2.06 -17.28
CA LEU A 39 -15.86 -2.04 -18.66
C LEU A 39 -16.85 -1.47 -19.70
N GLY A 40 -17.97 -0.91 -19.23
CA GLY A 40 -19.02 -0.30 -20.06
C GLY A 40 -18.74 1.16 -20.45
N ASP A 41 -19.81 1.91 -20.70
CA ASP A 41 -19.77 3.22 -21.37
C ASP A 41 -19.20 4.39 -20.54
N ASP A 42 -18.96 4.19 -19.24
CA ASP A 42 -18.47 5.25 -18.34
C ASP A 42 -16.97 5.12 -18.07
N LYS A 43 -16.18 5.42 -19.11
CA LYS A 43 -14.73 5.42 -19.07
C LYS A 43 -14.18 6.37 -17.99
N ASP A 44 -14.78 7.55 -17.84
CA ASP A 44 -14.31 8.57 -16.91
C ASP A 44 -14.45 8.08 -15.46
N MET A 45 -15.57 7.44 -15.11
CA MET A 45 -15.73 6.78 -13.81
C MET A 45 -14.68 5.70 -13.57
N LEU A 46 -14.39 4.86 -14.57
CA LEU A 46 -13.38 3.81 -14.42
C LEU A 46 -11.99 4.41 -14.14
N GLU A 47 -11.61 5.46 -14.87
CA GLU A 47 -10.33 6.16 -14.66
C GLU A 47 -10.23 6.75 -13.25
N ASP A 48 -11.29 7.40 -12.76
CA ASP A 48 -11.36 7.95 -11.40
C ASP A 48 -11.26 6.85 -10.33
N LEU A 49 -11.96 5.73 -10.52
CA LEU A 49 -11.90 4.61 -9.60
C LEU A 49 -10.51 3.97 -9.57
N VAL A 50 -9.84 3.84 -10.72
CA VAL A 50 -8.45 3.35 -10.77
C VAL A 50 -7.53 4.29 -9.98
N ALA A 51 -7.60 5.60 -10.23
CA ALA A 51 -6.80 6.58 -9.49
C ALA A 51 -7.05 6.50 -7.98
N ALA A 52 -8.31 6.37 -7.56
CA ALA A 52 -8.67 6.23 -6.15
C ALA A 52 -8.10 4.95 -5.52
N ALA A 53 -8.15 3.81 -6.21
CA ALA A 53 -7.65 2.54 -5.70
C ALA A 53 -6.11 2.55 -5.56
N PHE A 54 -5.41 3.20 -6.49
CA PHE A 54 -3.97 3.43 -6.40
C PHE A 54 -3.58 4.27 -5.19
N ASN A 55 -4.27 5.39 -4.96
CA ASN A 55 -4.03 6.26 -3.81
C ASN A 55 -4.33 5.55 -2.48
N ASP A 56 -5.35 4.69 -2.45
CA ASP A 56 -5.61 3.82 -1.30
C ASP A 56 -4.48 2.81 -1.07
N ALA A 57 -3.98 2.15 -2.12
CA ALA A 57 -2.84 1.23 -2.02
C ALA A 57 -1.58 1.93 -1.51
N LEU A 58 -1.30 3.15 -1.97
CA LEU A 58 -0.15 3.96 -1.53
C LEU A 58 -0.22 4.28 -0.03
N ARG A 59 -1.36 4.79 0.44
CA ARG A 59 -1.55 5.09 1.87
C ARG A 59 -1.38 3.85 2.74
N LYS A 60 -1.86 2.69 2.28
CA LYS A 60 -1.67 1.40 2.97
C LYS A 60 -0.22 0.94 2.95
N ALA A 61 0.50 1.11 1.84
CA ALA A 61 1.92 0.78 1.74
C ALA A 61 2.76 1.63 2.70
N GLU A 62 2.49 2.94 2.79
CA GLU A 62 3.16 3.85 3.71
C GLU A 62 2.88 3.49 5.18
N ALA A 63 1.61 3.26 5.54
CA ALA A 63 1.22 2.86 6.89
C ALA A 63 1.88 1.54 7.31
N THR A 64 1.84 0.54 6.42
CA THR A 64 2.46 -0.78 6.66
C THR A 64 3.98 -0.66 6.80
N SER A 65 4.61 0.18 5.98
CA SER A 65 6.06 0.41 6.07
C SER A 65 6.45 1.04 7.40
N GLN A 66 5.70 2.06 7.85
CA GLN A 66 5.94 2.71 9.14
C GLN A 66 5.76 1.73 10.30
N GLU A 67 4.70 0.93 10.29
CA GLU A 67 4.45 -0.09 11.32
C GLU A 67 5.58 -1.12 11.38
N LYS A 68 6.04 -1.62 10.24
CA LYS A 68 7.14 -2.60 10.19
C LYS A 68 8.45 -2.00 10.67
N MET A 69 8.79 -0.78 10.26
CA MET A 69 10.00 -0.11 10.77
C MET A 69 9.92 0.12 12.28
N ALA A 70 8.78 0.55 12.81
CA ALA A 70 8.55 0.72 14.25
C ALA A 70 8.68 -0.62 15.02
N SER A 71 8.15 -1.71 14.46
CA SER A 71 8.27 -3.04 15.09
C SER A 71 9.72 -3.54 15.16
N VAL A 72 10.52 -3.25 14.13
CA VAL A 72 11.94 -3.63 14.08
C VAL A 72 12.74 -2.83 15.09
N THR A 73 12.47 -1.53 15.25
CA THR A 73 13.17 -0.68 16.23
C THR A 73 12.75 -0.97 17.66
N ALA A 74 11.49 -1.34 17.91
CA ALA A 74 11.01 -1.75 19.24
C ALA A 74 11.60 -3.09 19.72
N GLY A 75 11.98 -3.98 18.79
CA GLY A 75 12.58 -5.28 19.09
C GLY A 75 14.11 -5.26 19.30
N MET A 76 14.78 -4.14 19.02
CA MET A 76 16.21 -4.00 19.29
C MET A 76 16.43 -3.53 20.73
N PRO A 77 17.31 -4.19 21.53
CA PRO A 77 17.73 -3.64 22.81
C PRO A 77 18.47 -2.33 22.55
N LEU A 78 17.78 -1.21 22.76
CA LEU A 78 18.36 0.12 22.62
C LEU A 78 19.56 0.20 23.57
N PRO A 79 20.78 0.48 23.07
CA PRO A 79 21.93 0.70 23.92
C PRO A 79 21.63 1.84 24.91
N PRO A 80 21.96 1.69 26.20
CA PRO A 80 21.69 2.72 27.19
C PRO A 80 22.36 4.05 26.76
N GLY A 81 21.55 5.09 26.54
CA GLY A 81 21.98 6.44 26.15
C GLY A 81 21.65 6.87 24.72
N MET A 82 21.08 6.01 23.87
CA MET A 82 20.70 6.38 22.51
C MET A 82 19.30 7.05 22.49
N LYS A 83 19.25 8.39 22.40
CA LYS A 83 18.00 9.12 22.09
C LYS A 83 17.66 8.91 20.62
N LEU A 84 16.52 8.30 20.35
CA LEU A 84 15.97 8.19 19.00
C LEU A 84 15.60 9.60 18.50
N PRO A 85 16.11 10.05 17.34
CA PRO A 85 15.67 11.30 16.74
C PRO A 85 14.35 11.00 16.02
N PHE A 86 13.25 11.27 16.70
CA PHE A 86 11.98 11.52 16.04
C PHE A 86 11.76 13.04 16.07
#